data_AF-A0A2V8ZLC1-F1
#
_entry.id   AF-A0A2V8ZLC1-F1
#
_cell.length_a   1.000
_cell.length_b   1.000
_cell.length_c   1.000
_cell.angle_alpha   90.00
_cell.angle_beta   90.00
_cell.angle_gamma   90.00
#
_symmetry.space_group_name_H-M   'P 1'
#
loop_
_entity.id
_entity.type
_entity.pdbx_description
1 polymer ?
#
loop_
_entity_poly.entity_id
_entity_poly.type
_entity_poly.pdbx_seq_one_letter_code
_entity_poly.pdbx_strand_id
1 'polypeptide(L)'
;MLFLIFSVLLYFLPTIIARDKPDATAIFLVNLLFGWTIIGWFVALIWACAEQRYAPVRAVLVSSGRFCSQCGRLSPYGAHFCSACDRAV
;
A
#
# COMPACT_ATOMS: atom_id res chain seq x y z
N MET A 1 38.66 18.19 1.11
CA MET A 1 37.72 18.56 0.03
C MET A 1 36.97 17.33 -0.50
N LEU A 2 37.65 16.28 -0.98
CA LEU A 2 37.01 15.05 -1.52
C LEU A 2 36.00 14.39 -0.55
N PHE A 3 36.37 14.27 0.72
CA PHE A 3 35.52 13.61 1.75
C PHE A 3 34.19 14.35 2.02
N LEU A 4 34.22 15.69 1.94
CA LEU A 4 33.01 16.51 2.06
C LEU A 4 32.10 16.34 0.85
N ILE A 5 32.67 16.31 -0.36
CA ILE A 5 31.93 16.10 -1.60
C ILE A 5 31.26 14.72 -1.58
N PHE A 6 31.98 13.69 -1.14
CA PHE A 6 31.45 12.33 -1.04
C PHE A 6 30.32 12.23 0.01
N SER A 7 30.49 12.88 1.17
CA SER A 7 29.43 12.93 2.19
C SER A 7 28.17 13.62 1.68
N VAL A 8 28.30 14.74 0.94
CA VAL A 8 27.16 15.45 0.37
C VAL A 8 26.45 14.61 -0.70
N LEU A 9 27.20 13.91 -1.57
CA LEU A 9 26.60 13.01 -2.55
C LEU A 9 25.81 11.87 -1.89
N LEU A 10 26.36 11.23 -0.86
CA LEU A 10 25.63 10.19 -0.11
C LEU A 10 24.40 10.74 0.62
N TYR A 11 24.45 12.00 1.07
CA TYR A 11 23.33 12.63 1.78
C TYR A 11 22.07 12.79 0.91
N PHE A 12 22.24 13.05 -0.39
CA PHE A 12 21.14 13.19 -1.34
C PHE A 12 20.65 11.86 -1.94
N LEU A 13 21.38 10.77 -1.72
CA LEU A 13 21.09 9.45 -2.29
C LEU A 13 19.67 8.92 -1.95
N PRO A 14 19.22 8.88 -0.69
CA PRO A 14 17.86 8.39 -0.37
C PRO A 14 16.77 9.28 -0.97
N THR A 15 17.02 10.58 -1.09
CA THR A 15 16.10 11.55 -1.70
C THR A 15 15.94 11.34 -3.20
N ILE A 16 17.03 11.00 -3.90
CA ILE A 16 17.01 10.70 -5.33
C ILE A 16 16.28 9.39 -5.59
N ILE A 17 16.50 8.36 -4.77
CA ILE A 17 15.86 7.04 -4.90
C ILE A 17 14.35 7.12 -4.62
N ALA A 18 13.92 8.00 -3.72
CA ALA A 18 12.52 8.13 -3.32
C ALA A 18 11.64 8.95 -4.28
N ARG A 19 12.20 9.57 -5.33
CA ARG A 19 11.51 10.57 -6.18
C ARG A 19 10.18 10.12 -6.77
N ASP A 20 10.11 8.87 -7.22
CA ASP A 20 8.93 8.31 -7.90
C ASP A 20 7.98 7.55 -6.94
N LYS A 21 8.27 7.57 -5.63
CA LYS A 21 7.41 6.95 -4.61
C LYS A 21 6.48 7.98 -3.96
N PRO A 22 5.23 7.61 -3.63
CA PRO A 22 4.32 8.51 -2.94
C PRO A 22 4.80 8.89 -1.52
N ASP A 23 5.70 8.10 -0.92
CA ASP A 23 6.36 8.42 0.36
C ASP A 23 7.56 9.38 0.22
N ALA A 24 7.80 9.96 -0.96
CA ALA A 24 8.95 10.86 -1.20
C ALA A 24 9.06 11.99 -0.15
N THR A 25 7.93 12.59 0.23
CA THR A 25 7.87 13.66 1.24
C THR A 25 8.25 13.17 2.62
N ALA A 26 7.84 11.96 3.00
CA ALA A 26 8.17 11.38 4.30
C ALA A 26 9.65 11.00 4.39
N ILE A 27 10.19 10.41 3.31
CA ILE A 27 11.63 10.09 3.21
C ILE A 27 12.47 11.37 3.21
N PHE A 28 12.02 12.44 2.54
CA PHE A 28 12.66 13.76 2.58
C PHE A 28 12.67 14.35 3.99
N LEU A 29 11.54 14.31 4.71
CA LEU A 29 11.43 14.78 6.09
C LEU A 29 12.37 14.03 7.04
N VAL A 30 12.45 12.71 6.93
CA VAL A 30 13.40 11.90 7.73
C VAL A 30 14.84 12.24 7.37
N ASN A 31 15.15 12.41 6.08
CA ASN A 31 16.50 12.79 5.66
C ASN A 31 16.89 14.21 6.12
N LEU A 32 15.93 15.14 6.19
CA LEU A 32 16.16 16.52 6.63
C LEU A 32 16.31 16.63 8.16
N LEU A 33 15.42 15.98 8.92
CA LEU A 33 15.36 16.09 10.38
C LEU A 33 16.32 15.13 11.09
N PHE A 34 16.57 13.96 10.51
CA PHE A 34 17.37 12.89 11.10
C PHE A 34 18.60 12.50 10.28
N GLY A 35 18.80 13.05 9.08
CA GLY A 35 19.98 12.73 8.26
C GLY A 35 21.33 13.17 8.87
N TRP A 36 21.30 14.12 9.82
CA TRP A 36 22.47 14.46 10.65
C TRP A 36 22.93 13.32 11.58
N THR A 37 22.08 12.30 11.76
CA THR A 37 22.41 11.07 12.47
C THR A 37 22.63 9.97 11.45
N ILE A 38 23.74 9.25 11.56
CA ILE A 38 24.05 8.10 10.68
C ILE A 38 22.86 7.12 10.67
N ILE A 39 22.21 6.93 11.82
CA ILE A 39 21.05 6.05 11.99
C ILE A 39 19.85 6.54 11.16
N GLY A 40 19.52 7.83 11.24
CA GLY A 40 18.42 8.43 10.47
C GLY A 40 18.61 8.34 8.95
N TRP A 41 19.86 8.48 8.48
CA TRP A 41 20.21 8.28 7.08
C TRP A 41 19.95 6.83 6.62
N PHE A 42 20.38 5.83 7.41
CA PHE A 42 20.12 4.42 7.09
C PHE A 42 18.62 4.08 7.11
N VAL A 43 17.86 4.63 8.05
CA VAL A 43 16.39 4.45 8.09
C VAL A 43 15.74 5.03 6.84
N ALA A 44 16.12 6.25 6.43
CA ALA A 44 15.62 6.85 5.19
C ALA A 44 15.98 6.02 3.95
N LEU A 45 17.18 5.42 3.91
CA LEU A 45 17.62 4.57 2.80
C LEU A 45 16.85 3.24 2.76
N ILE A 46 16.66 2.59 3.90
CA ILE A 46 15.85 1.37 3.99
C ILE A 46 14.41 1.66 3.56
N TRP A 47 13.85 2.80 3.97
CA TRP A 47 12.50 3.20 3.58
C TRP A 47 12.40 3.54 2.09
N ALA A 48 13.40 4.21 1.52
CA ALA A 48 13.49 4.47 0.08
C ALA A 48 13.56 3.17 -0.75
N CYS A 49 14.32 2.18 -0.27
CA CYS A 49 14.42 0.87 -0.89
C CYS A 49 13.21 -0.04 -0.64
N ALA A 50 12.45 0.17 0.45
CA ALA A 50 11.29 -0.64 0.77
C ALA A 50 10.19 -0.46 -0.28
N GLU A 51 9.74 -1.57 -0.86
CA GLU A 51 8.57 -1.59 -1.74
C GLU A 51 7.34 -1.24 -0.90
N GLN A 52 6.58 -0.23 -1.32
CA GLN A 52 5.26 -0.02 -0.75
C GLN A 52 4.39 -1.22 -1.13
N ARG A 53 4.18 -2.12 -0.17
CA ARG A 53 3.12 -3.11 -0.26
C ARG A 53 1.78 -2.42 -0.04
N TYR A 54 1.40 -1.55 -0.97
CA TYR A 54 0.00 -1.19 -1.11
C TYR A 54 -0.69 -2.44 -1.64
N ALA A 55 -1.12 -3.32 -0.74
CA ALA A 55 -2.06 -4.36 -1.10
C ALA A 55 -3.32 -3.62 -1.56
N PRO A 56 -3.67 -3.64 -2.86
CA PRO A 56 -4.88 -2.97 -3.28
C PRO A 56 -6.02 -3.66 -2.54
N VAL A 57 -6.75 -2.90 -1.72
CA VAL A 57 -8.02 -3.37 -1.15
C VAL A 57 -8.92 -3.63 -2.36
N ARG A 58 -8.94 -4.88 -2.82
CA ARG A 58 -9.83 -5.32 -3.89
C ARG A 58 -11.24 -5.26 -3.32
N ALA A 59 -11.93 -4.17 -3.60
CA ALA A 59 -13.37 -4.11 -3.44
C ALA A 59 -13.95 -5.17 -4.38
N VAL A 60 -14.25 -6.35 -3.85
CA VAL A 60 -15.09 -7.31 -4.53
C VAL A 60 -16.50 -6.75 -4.42
N LEU A 61 -17.16 -6.53 -5.56
CA LEU A 61 -18.59 -6.25 -5.59
C LEU A 61 -19.30 -7.43 -4.94
N VAL A 62 -19.62 -7.30 -3.65
CA VAL A 62 -20.59 -8.19 -3.03
C VAL A 62 -21.91 -7.79 -3.64
N SER A 63 -22.41 -8.60 -4.57
CA SER A 63 -23.76 -8.40 -5.11
C SER A 63 -24.71 -8.35 -3.92
N SER A 64 -25.51 -7.29 -3.82
CA SER A 64 -26.62 -7.16 -2.88
C SER A 64 -27.63 -8.28 -3.12
N GLY A 65 -27.33 -9.45 -2.59
CA GLY A 65 -28.16 -10.65 -2.73
C GLY A 65 -29.26 -10.70 -1.67
N ARG A 66 -30.26 -11.54 -1.92
CA ARG A 66 -31.22 -11.96 -0.88
C ARG A 66 -30.83 -13.33 -0.36
N PHE A 67 -31.07 -13.58 0.92
CA PHE A 67 -30.91 -14.91 1.49
C PHE A 67 -32.16 -15.75 1.20
N CYS A 68 -31.96 -16.99 0.75
CA CYS A 68 -33.07 -17.92 0.58
C CYS A 68 -33.70 -18.27 1.94
N SER A 69 -35.02 -18.16 2.07
CA SER A 69 -35.76 -18.40 3.32
C SER A 69 -35.77 -19.87 3.78
N GLN A 70 -35.39 -20.81 2.92
CA GLN A 70 -35.40 -22.26 3.21
C GLN A 70 -34.02 -22.80 3.55
N CYS A 71 -33.00 -22.46 2.74
CA CYS A 71 -31.64 -23.01 2.90
C CYS A 71 -30.62 -21.98 3.43
N GLY A 72 -30.98 -20.70 3.51
CA GLY A 72 -30.11 -19.64 4.03
C GLY A 72 -28.92 -19.27 3.13
N ARG A 73 -28.82 -19.82 1.90
CA ARG A 73 -27.76 -19.44 0.96
C ARG A 73 -28.06 -18.08 0.32
N LEU A 74 -27.02 -17.27 0.09
CA LEU A 74 -27.14 -15.99 -0.61
C LEU A 74 -27.40 -16.24 -2.10
N SER A 75 -28.48 -15.69 -2.63
CA SER A 75 -28.79 -15.65 -4.05
C SER A 75 -28.33 -14.30 -4.63
N PRO A 76 -27.65 -14.27 -5.78
CA PRO A 76 -27.17 -13.03 -6.38
C PRO A 76 -28.33 -12.09 -6.76
N TYR A 77 -28.05 -10.79 -6.83
CA TYR A 77 -29.05 -9.78 -7.22
C TYR A 77 -29.69 -10.15 -8.56
N GLY A 78 -31.03 -10.15 -8.61
CA GLY A 78 -31.80 -10.51 -9.81
C GLY A 78 -32.07 -11.99 -10.02
N ALA A 79 -31.58 -12.88 -9.14
CA ALA A 79 -31.99 -14.28 -9.18
C ALA A 79 -33.46 -14.44 -8.79
N HIS A 80 -34.22 -15.16 -9.59
CA HIS A 80 -35.61 -15.54 -9.29
C HIS A 80 -35.69 -16.88 -8.54
N PHE A 81 -34.66 -17.73 -8.65
CA PHE A 81 -34.60 -19.06 -8.06
C PHE A 81 -33.25 -19.30 -7.36
N CYS A 82 -33.24 -20.12 -6.32
CA CYS A 82 -32.06 -20.50 -5.54
C CYS A 82 -31.29 -21.63 -6.24
N SER A 83 -29.99 -21.46 -6.47
CA SER A 83 -29.14 -22.48 -7.11
C SER A 83 -28.90 -23.76 -6.30
N ALA A 84 -29.35 -23.80 -5.04
CA ALA A 84 -29.15 -24.96 -4.16
C ALA A 84 -30.41 -25.80 -3.98
N CYS A 85 -31.59 -25.18 -3.99
CA CYS A 85 -32.86 -25.83 -3.69
C CYS A 85 -33.95 -25.56 -4.74
N ASP A 86 -33.62 -24.86 -5.83
CA ASP A 86 -34.50 -24.51 -6.97
C ASP A 86 -35.82 -23.81 -6.60
N ARG A 87 -35.89 -23.21 -5.40
CA ARG A 87 -37.05 -22.41 -4.96
C ARG A 87 -36.85 -20.92 -5.19
N ALA A 88 -37.94 -20.18 -5.24
CA ALA A 88 -37.90 -18.72 -5.38
C ALA A 88 -37.21 -18.02 -4.19
N VAL A 89 -36.47 -16.93 -4.45
CA VAL A 89 -35.62 -16.17 -3.50
C VAL A 89 -35.97 -14.69 -3.35
#